data_AF-A0A9D6L1S6-F1
#
_entry.id   AF-A0A9D6L1S6-F1
#
_cell.length_a   1.000
_cell.length_b   1.000
_cell.length_c   1.000
_cell.angle_alpha   90.00
_cell.angle_beta   90.00
_cell.angle_gamma   90.00
#
_symmetry.space_group_name_H-M   'P 1'
#
loop_
_entity.id
_entity.type
_entity.pdbx_description
1 polymer ?
#
loop_
_entity_poly.entity_id
_entity_poly.type
_entity_poly.pdbx_seq_one_letter_code
_entity_poly.pdbx_strand_id
1 'polypeptide(L)' 'LIGANMPSVLSEISFLSNPTDETLLKKGEHRNRVVEGLYHGIEKYLQNLNSLSFNATKPEALR' A
#
# COMPACT_ATOMS: atom_id res chain seq x y z
N LEU A 1 0.20 -0.66 -13.14
CA LEU A 1 1.20 0.00 -14.01
C LEU A 1 1.52 -0.93 -15.18
N ILE A 2 1.54 -0.40 -16.41
CA ILE A 2 1.83 -1.23 -17.59
C ILE A 2 3.35 -1.53 -17.61
N GLY A 3 3.73 -2.81 -17.74
CA GLY A 3 5.13 -3.24 -17.87
C GLY A 3 5.91 -3.46 -16.58
N ALA A 4 5.26 -3.58 -15.41
CA ALA A 4 5.96 -3.85 -14.16
C ALA A 4 6.25 -5.35 -13.98
N ASN A 5 7.51 -5.72 -13.74
CA ASN A 5 7.95 -7.09 -13.43
C ASN A 5 7.67 -7.52 -11.98
N MET A 6 7.06 -6.64 -11.19
CA MET A 6 6.76 -6.79 -9.77
C MET A 6 5.46 -6.06 -9.42
N PRO A 7 4.76 -6.44 -8.34
CA PRO A 7 3.53 -5.78 -7.92
C PRO A 7 3.73 -4.27 -7.75
N SER A 8 2.88 -3.48 -8.40
CA SER A 8 3.10 -2.04 -8.50
C SER A 8 1.78 -1.27 -8.60
N VAL A 9 1.68 -0.22 -7.79
CA VAL A 9 0.54 0.70 -7.72
C VAL A 9 1.04 2.14 -7.77
N LEU A 10 0.25 3.01 -8.38
CA LEU A 10 0.39 4.46 -8.28
C LEU A 10 -0.78 4.96 -7.45
N SER A 11 -0.52 5.78 -6.44
CA SER A 11 -1.56 6.41 -5.62
C SER A 11 -1.36 7.92 -5.64
N GLU A 12 -2.33 8.62 -6.22
CA GLU A 12 -2.41 10.07 -6.09
C GLU A 12 -2.86 10.44 -4.67
N ILE A 13 -1.92 10.90 -3.83
CA ILE A 13 -2.20 11.23 -2.42
C ILE A 13 -2.84 12.62 -2.23
N SER A 14 -2.71 13.51 -3.21
CA SER A 14 -3.26 14.88 -3.21
C SER A 14 -2.97 15.58 -4.55
N PHE A 15 -3.68 16.68 -4.84
CA PHE A 15 -3.50 17.49 -6.05
C PHE A 15 -2.98 18.90 -5.73
N LEU A 16 -1.77 19.24 -6.20
CA LEU A 16 -1.21 20.60 -6.04
C LEU A 16 -2.01 21.68 -6.76
N SER A 17 -2.80 21.32 -7.78
CA SER A 17 -3.71 22.24 -8.47
C SER A 17 -4.92 22.64 -7.62
N ASN A 18 -5.18 21.94 -6.51
CA ASN A 18 -6.20 22.28 -5.54
C ASN A 18 -5.55 23.05 -4.36
N PRO A 19 -5.91 24.32 -4.11
CA PRO A 19 -5.28 25.14 -3.08
C PRO A 19 -5.43 24.59 -1.65
N THR A 20 -6.53 23.91 -1.36
CA THR A 20 -6.79 23.28 -0.06
C THR A 20 -5.83 22.13 0.18
N ASP A 21 -5.71 21.26 -0.81
CA ASP A 21 -4.77 20.14 -0.87
C ASP A 21 -3.32 20.59 -0.74
N GLU A 22 -2.92 21.61 -1.52
CA GLU A 22 -1.58 22.21 -1.44
C GLU A 22 -1.27 22.70 -0.02
N THR A 23 -2.24 23.35 0.63
CA THR A 23 -2.12 23.84 2.01
C THR A 23 -1.99 22.68 3.01
N LEU A 24 -2.73 21.59 2.82
CA LEU A 24 -2.64 20.40 3.66
C LEU A 24 -1.30 19.68 3.48
N LEU A 25 -0.80 19.55 2.25
CA LEU A 25 0.50 18.94 1.96
C LEU A 25 1.67 19.66 2.63
N LYS A 26 1.57 20.97 2.87
CA LYS A 26 2.58 21.74 3.62
C LYS A 26 2.63 21.37 5.11
N LYS A 27 1.55 20.83 5.68
CA LYS A 27 1.47 20.45 7.10
C LYS A 27 2.09 19.07 7.34
N GLY A 28 3.10 19.01 8.20
CA GLY A 28 3.80 17.76 8.55
C GLY A 28 2.87 16.69 9.10
N GLU A 29 1.93 17.07 9.96
CA GLU A 29 0.94 16.16 10.55
C GLU A 29 0.05 15.48 9.49
N HIS A 30 -0.36 16.22 8.45
CA HIS A 30 -1.14 15.66 7.35
C HIS A 30 -0.31 14.67 6.53
N ARG A 31 0.95 15.00 6.23
CA ARG A 31 1.87 14.08 5.55
C ARG A 31 2.11 12.80 6.36
N ASN A 32 2.25 12.90 7.67
CA ASN A 32 2.42 11.74 8.53
C ASN A 32 1.20 10.81 8.46
N ARG A 33 -0.03 11.35 8.49
CA ARG A 33 -1.24 10.53 8.30
C ARG A 33 -1.27 9.79 6.96
N VAL A 34 -0.83 10.44 5.89
CA VAL A 34 -0.72 9.79 4.57
C VAL A 34 0.29 8.64 4.62
N VAL A 35 1.45 8.85 5.26
CA VAL A 35 2.49 7.82 5.41
C VAL A 35 1.98 6.64 6.23
N GLU A 36 1.27 6.86 7.35
CA GLU A 36 0.69 5.76 8.15
C GLU A 36 -0.27 4.90 7.32
N GLY A 37 -1.13 5.53 6.51
CA GLY A 37 -2.03 4.81 5.62
C GLY A 37 -1.30 3.96 4.58
N LEU A 38 -0.25 4.52 3.95
CA LEU A 38 0.58 3.81 2.98
C LEU A 38 1.35 2.65 3.64
N TYR A 39 1.93 2.89 4.81
CA TYR A 39 2.65 1.89 5.59
C TYR A 39 1.76 0.68 5.90
N HIS A 40 0.59 0.90 6.50
CA HIS A 40 -0.32 -0.19 6.83
C HIS A 40 -0.85 -0.93 5.60
N GLY A 41 -1.06 -0.22 4.49
CA GLY A 41 -1.44 -0.85 3.22
C GLY A 41 -0.38 -1.82 2.70
N ILE A 42 0.89 -1.39 2.70
CA ILE A 42 2.03 -2.22 2.27
C ILE A 42 2.26 -3.38 3.24
N GLU A 43 2.24 -3.11 4.55
CA GLU A 43 2.37 -4.12 5.60
C GLU A 43 1.35 -5.25 5.43
N LYS A 44 0.07 -4.88 5.27
CA LYS A 44 -1.02 -5.84 5.03
C LYS A 44 -0.83 -6.62 3.73
N TYR A 45 -0.36 -5.97 2.66
CA TYR A 45 -0.06 -6.65 1.40
C TYR A 45 1.05 -7.70 1.56
N LEU A 46 2.15 -7.36 2.23
CA LEU A 46 3.26 -8.27 2.49
C LEU A 46 2.87 -9.43 3.41
N GLN A 47 2.08 -9.17 4.45
CA GLN A 47 1.53 -10.21 5.32
C GLN A 47 0.66 -11.21 4.53
N ASN A 48 -0.16 -10.72 3.60
CA ASN A 48 -0.98 -11.56 2.74
C ASN A 48 -0.16 -12.37 1.72
N LEU A 49 0.93 -11.82 1.18
CA LEU A 49 1.83 -12.59 0.32
C LEU A 49 2.53 -13.72 1.08
N ASN A 50 2.99 -13.46 2.31
CA ASN A 50 3.59 -14.47 3.16
C ASN A 50 2.57 -15.56 3.53
N SER A 51 1.32 -15.20 3.81
CA SER A 51 0.27 -16.18 4.09
C SER A 51 -0.14 -17.00 2.86
N LEU A 52 -0.18 -16.41 1.67
CA LEU A 52 -0.36 -17.16 0.40
C LEU A 52 0.78 -18.16 0.16
N SER A 53 2.02 -17.77 0.43
CA SER A 53 3.19 -18.65 0.33
C SER A 53 3.10 -19.81 1.32
N PHE A 54 2.61 -19.56 2.54
CA PHE A 54 2.43 -20.57 3.59
C PHE A 54 1.24 -21.52 3.28
N ASN A 55 0.16 -21.02 2.68
CA ASN A 55 -1.01 -21.81 2.31
C ASN A 55 -0.77 -22.70 1.07
N ALA A 56 0.07 -22.27 0.13
CA ALA A 56 0.46 -23.08 -1.03
C ALA A 56 1.32 -24.30 -0.65
N THR A 57 1.98 -24.28 0.52
CA THR A 57 2.80 -25.38 1.04
C THR A 57 2.08 -26.34 1.97
N LYS A 58 0.78 -26.17 2.25
CA LYS A 58 0.03 -27.18 3.02
C LYS A 58 -0.47 -28.24 2.03
N PRO A 59 0.13 -29.45 1.97
CA PRO A 59 -0.48 -30.52 1.20
C PRO A 59 -1.83 -30.80 1.85
N GLU A 60 -2.78 -31.21 1.02
CA GLU A 60 -4.08 -31.76 1.37
C GLU A 60 -3.92 -33.08 2.17
N ALA A 61 -3.31 -33.00 3.35
CA ALA A 61 -3.19 -34.09 4.29
C ALA A 61 -4.34 -33.95 5.28
N LEU A 62 -5.47 -34.54 4.91
CA LEU A 62 -6.44 -35.23 5.77
C LEU A 62 -7.63 -35.65 4.88
N ARG A 63 -7.42 -36.71 4.10
CA ARG A 63 -8.43 -37.75 3.88
C ARG A 63 -8.07 -38.94 4.75
#